data_AF-M3B9P4-F1
#
_entry.id   AF-M3B9P4-F1
#
_cell.length_a   1.000
_cell.length_b   1.000
_cell.length_c   1.000
_cell.angle_alpha   90.00
_cell.angle_beta   90.00
_cell.angle_gamma   90.00
#
_symmetry.space_group_name_H-M   'P 1'
#
loop_
_entity.id
_entity.type
_entity.pdbx_description
1 polymer ?
#
loop_
_entity_poly.entity_id
_entity_poly.type
_entity_poly.pdbx_seq_one_letter_code
_entity_poly.pdbx_strand_id
1 'polypeptide(L)'
;MDELRFLIRKERKGEVSNYLHRLPNNAEIDVRGLYPEYVLPEDIQSVAFLVGGTGIAPAMQAADILAGQADIHILWSSRRREDCIGGYNDTKPASQRWSFWPRSTPVQNSSDAADLQGVEKGALVSMLERLKTNSVSEDEQRSRLSVDYFIDDEGSFANPEDVKRMLSSLSKGDQSGRKILIVSGPEGFVGHWAGSKQWSDGREVQGPLRGILSTLDLEGWEVVKL
;
A
#
# COMPACT_ATOMS: atom_id res chain seq x y z
N MET A 1 -6.95 20.04 10.87
CA MET A 1 -6.00 20.01 12.01
C MET A 1 -4.73 19.42 11.43
N ASP A 2 -3.66 20.20 11.39
CA ASP A 2 -2.44 19.81 10.69
C ASP A 2 -1.64 18.85 11.59
N GLU A 3 -1.78 17.55 11.34
CA GLU A 3 -1.15 16.47 12.10
C GLU A 3 -0.14 15.73 11.21
N LEU A 4 1.06 15.46 11.73
CA LEU A 4 2.01 14.55 11.10
C LEU A 4 1.83 13.15 11.67
N ARG A 5 1.61 12.16 10.79
CA ARG A 5 1.50 10.75 11.16
C ARG A 5 2.66 9.97 10.60
N PHE A 6 3.34 9.22 11.47
CA PHE A 6 4.49 8.39 11.10
C PHE A 6 4.13 6.92 11.26
N LEU A 7 4.38 6.12 10.20
CA LEU A 7 4.32 4.67 10.29
C LEU A 7 5.70 4.14 10.65
N ILE A 8 5.88 3.73 11.91
CA ILE A 8 7.16 3.26 12.42
C ILE A 8 7.02 1.80 12.82
N ARG A 9 7.75 0.91 12.13
CA ARG A 9 7.84 -0.50 12.54
C ARG A 9 8.71 -0.63 13.79
N LYS A 10 8.27 -1.46 14.73
CA LYS A 10 9.09 -1.83 15.88
C LYS A 10 10.18 -2.82 15.46
N GLU A 11 11.41 -2.34 15.39
CA GLU A 11 12.57 -3.17 15.02
C GLU A 11 13.26 -3.71 16.27
N ARG A 12 13.47 -5.04 16.32
CA ARG A 12 14.02 -5.71 17.53
C ARG A 12 15.36 -5.13 17.99
N LYS A 13 16.19 -4.68 17.03
CA LYS A 13 17.51 -4.08 17.30
C LYS A 13 17.56 -2.58 16.96
N GLY A 14 16.42 -1.93 16.69
CA GLY A 14 16.39 -0.54 16.28
C GLY A 14 16.44 0.40 17.48
N GLU A 15 17.43 1.29 17.55
CA GLU A 15 17.52 2.25 18.65
C GLU A 15 16.36 3.24 18.62
N VAL A 16 16.14 3.89 17.47
CA VAL A 16 15.10 4.92 17.29
C VAL A 16 13.70 4.33 17.39
N SER A 17 13.43 3.18 16.76
CA SER A 17 12.10 2.57 16.83
C SER A 17 11.76 2.15 18.26
N ASN A 18 12.70 1.58 19.02
CA ASN A 18 12.47 1.24 20.44
C ASN A 18 12.40 2.48 21.35
N TYR A 19 13.09 3.56 21.03
CA TYR A 19 12.92 4.84 21.71
C TYR A 19 11.49 5.37 21.52
N LEU A 20 11.04 5.50 20.27
CA LEU A 20 9.72 6.05 19.93
C LEU A 20 8.58 5.21 20.54
N HIS A 21 8.69 3.88 20.53
CA HIS A 21 7.67 2.99 21.13
C HIS A 21 7.62 3.00 22.67
N ARG A 22 8.60 3.62 23.34
CA ARG A 22 8.61 3.78 24.81
C ARG A 22 8.12 5.15 25.26
N LEU A 23 7.97 6.09 24.34
CA LEU A 23 7.52 7.44 24.68
C LEU A 23 6.07 7.39 25.18
N PRO A 24 5.75 8.07 26.29
CA PRO A 24 4.37 8.24 26.71
C PRO A 24 3.64 9.19 25.74
N ASN A 25 2.33 9.18 25.80
CA ASN A 25 1.52 10.19 25.12
C ASN A 25 1.93 11.60 25.56
N ASN A 26 1.86 12.58 24.65
CA ASN A 26 2.31 13.96 24.83
C ASN A 26 3.81 14.15 25.04
N ALA A 27 4.64 13.12 24.82
CA ALA A 27 6.08 13.31 24.76
C ALA A 27 6.47 14.25 23.61
N GLU A 28 7.42 15.15 23.88
CA GLU A 28 7.98 16.01 22.85
C GLU A 28 8.99 15.23 22.01
N ILE A 29 8.96 15.46 20.69
CA ILE A 29 9.92 14.93 19.73
C ILE A 29 10.41 16.04 18.83
N ASP A 30 11.71 16.06 18.57
CA ASP A 30 12.31 16.93 17.58
C ASP A 30 12.40 16.21 16.24
N VAL A 31 11.94 16.87 15.17
CA VAL A 31 11.97 16.34 13.81
C VAL A 31 12.78 17.28 12.92
N ARG A 32 13.60 16.72 12.03
CA ARG A 32 14.29 17.45 10.96
C ARG A 32 13.80 16.92 9.61
N GLY A 33 13.49 17.81 8.68
CA GLY A 33 12.85 17.49 7.39
C GLY A 33 12.07 18.72 6.90
N LEU A 34 11.32 18.71 5.80
CA LEU A 34 10.91 17.65 4.86
C LEU A 34 11.93 17.51 3.72
N TYR A 35 12.38 16.29 3.43
CA TYR A 35 13.26 16.03 2.29
C TYR A 35 12.52 15.15 1.28
N PRO A 36 11.89 15.74 0.24
CA PRO A 36 11.22 14.95 -0.77
C PRO A 36 12.25 14.17 -1.60
N GLU A 37 12.13 12.85 -1.61
CA GLU A 37 12.91 12.00 -2.51
C GLU A 37 12.33 11.99 -3.92
N TYR A 38 11.00 12.04 -4.01
CA TYR A 38 10.27 12.15 -5.27
C TYR A 38 9.13 13.16 -5.10
N VAL A 39 8.96 14.01 -6.10
CA VAL A 39 7.84 14.95 -6.19
C VAL A 39 6.94 14.45 -7.30
N LEU A 40 5.68 14.18 -6.96
CA LEU A 40 4.67 13.79 -7.95
C LEU A 40 4.56 14.89 -9.02
N PRO A 41 4.67 14.57 -10.31
CA PRO A 41 4.46 15.54 -11.36
C PRO A 41 2.98 15.98 -11.43
N GLU A 42 2.74 17.07 -12.13
CA GLU A 42 1.39 17.47 -12.56
C GLU A 42 0.86 16.49 -13.62
N ASP A 43 -0.45 16.52 -13.87
CA ASP A 43 -1.14 15.73 -14.91
C ASP A 43 -1.03 14.20 -14.74
N ILE A 44 -1.09 13.71 -13.51
CA ILE A 44 -1.10 12.27 -13.23
C ILE A 44 -2.48 11.69 -13.57
N GLN A 45 -2.48 10.73 -14.49
CA GLN A 45 -3.66 9.93 -14.80
C GLN A 45 -3.79 8.77 -13.82
N SER A 46 -2.72 7.99 -13.68
CA SER A 46 -2.74 6.72 -12.97
C SER A 46 -1.46 6.48 -12.18
N VAL A 47 -1.60 5.92 -10.97
CA VAL A 47 -0.48 5.48 -10.16
C VAL A 47 -0.64 4.02 -9.73
N ALA A 48 0.34 3.21 -10.12
CA ALA A 48 0.47 1.84 -9.66
C ALA A 48 1.51 1.78 -8.55
N PHE A 49 1.19 1.14 -7.43
CA PHE A 49 2.09 1.00 -6.29
C PHE A 49 2.39 -0.47 -6.01
N LEU A 50 3.68 -0.84 -5.99
CA LEU A 50 4.16 -2.08 -5.42
C LEU A 50 4.78 -1.77 -4.07
N VAL A 51 4.19 -2.29 -3.00
CA VAL A 51 4.52 -1.86 -1.64
C VAL A 51 4.98 -3.03 -0.79
N GLY A 52 6.15 -2.87 -0.16
CA GLY A 52 6.67 -3.78 0.85
C GLY A 52 6.64 -3.14 2.25
N GLY A 53 5.95 -3.78 3.20
CA GLY A 53 5.96 -3.38 4.61
C GLY A 53 5.52 -1.93 4.83
N THR A 54 6.39 -1.12 5.45
CA THR A 54 6.10 0.30 5.75
C THR A 54 6.14 1.22 4.54
N GLY A 55 6.49 0.72 3.35
CA GLY A 55 6.37 1.47 2.08
C GLY A 55 4.94 1.88 1.72
N ILE A 56 3.95 1.44 2.51
CA ILE A 56 2.55 1.86 2.37
C ILE A 56 2.35 3.33 2.72
N ALA A 57 3.23 3.92 3.55
CA ALA A 57 3.12 5.32 3.94
C ALA A 57 3.25 6.28 2.74
N PRO A 58 4.27 6.19 1.87
CA PRO A 58 4.30 6.95 0.62
C PRO A 58 3.07 6.74 -0.28
N ALA A 59 2.57 5.50 -0.37
CA ALA A 59 1.40 5.20 -1.20
C ALA A 59 0.12 5.86 -0.66
N MET A 60 -0.07 5.86 0.66
CA MET A 60 -1.18 6.54 1.32
C MET A 60 -1.09 8.06 1.16
N GLN A 61 0.12 8.63 1.25
CA GLN A 61 0.34 10.05 1.02
C GLN A 61 0.00 10.45 -0.42
N ALA A 62 0.46 9.67 -1.41
CA ALA A 62 0.11 9.91 -2.81
C ALA A 62 -1.39 9.78 -3.06
N ALA A 63 -2.05 8.80 -2.42
CA ALA A 63 -3.49 8.61 -2.53
C ALA A 63 -4.30 9.76 -1.94
N ASP A 64 -3.83 10.39 -0.87
CA ASP A 64 -4.45 11.58 -0.29
C ASP A 64 -4.28 12.81 -1.18
N ILE A 65 -3.06 13.04 -1.69
CA ILE A 65 -2.74 14.16 -2.59
C ILE A 65 -3.56 14.09 -3.89
N LEU A 66 -3.73 12.89 -4.43
CA LEU A 66 -4.37 12.65 -5.72
C LEU A 66 -5.84 12.23 -5.58
N ALA A 67 -6.44 12.39 -4.39
CA ALA A 67 -7.82 12.02 -4.13
C ALA A 67 -8.77 12.70 -5.15
N GLY A 68 -9.59 11.89 -5.81
CA GLY A 68 -10.53 12.34 -6.86
C GLY A 68 -9.89 12.71 -8.21
N GLN A 69 -8.56 12.78 -8.31
CA GLN A 69 -7.85 13.28 -9.50
C GLN A 69 -7.25 12.16 -10.35
N ALA A 70 -6.69 11.13 -9.72
CA ALA A 70 -6.01 10.03 -10.43
C ALA A 70 -6.59 8.66 -10.03
N ASP A 71 -6.43 7.67 -10.89
CA ASP A 71 -6.72 6.27 -10.57
C ASP A 71 -5.49 5.63 -9.91
N ILE A 72 -5.65 5.06 -8.73
CA ILE A 72 -4.57 4.53 -7.92
C ILE A 72 -4.85 3.08 -7.54
N HIS A 73 -3.87 2.21 -7.75
CA HIS A 73 -3.94 0.82 -7.30
C HIS A 73 -2.67 0.43 -6.55
N ILE A 74 -2.85 -0.05 -5.33
CA ILE A 74 -1.78 -0.48 -4.42
C ILE A 74 -1.79 -2.00 -4.29
N LEU A 75 -0.68 -2.66 -4.60
CA LEU A 75 -0.40 -4.03 -4.19
C LEU A 75 0.49 -3.99 -2.94
N TRP A 76 -0.09 -4.25 -1.78
CA TRP A 76 0.60 -4.20 -0.49
C TRP A 76 1.01 -5.58 -0.01
N SER A 77 2.30 -5.86 -0.07
CA SER A 77 2.94 -7.04 0.51
C SER A 77 3.38 -6.76 1.95
N SER A 78 2.83 -7.54 2.89
CA SER A 78 3.27 -7.57 4.27
C SER A 78 3.74 -8.97 4.67
N ARG A 79 4.68 -9.02 5.63
CA ARG A 79 5.12 -10.28 6.26
C ARG A 79 3.97 -10.94 7.02
N ARG A 80 3.22 -10.14 7.79
CA ARG A 80 2.25 -10.62 8.79
C ARG A 80 0.93 -9.89 8.66
N ARG A 81 -0.15 -10.61 8.98
CA ARG A 81 -1.52 -10.08 9.00
C ARG A 81 -1.71 -8.91 9.97
N GLU A 82 -0.90 -8.84 11.02
CA GLU A 82 -0.96 -7.79 12.05
C GLU A 82 -0.86 -6.37 11.46
N ASP A 83 -0.13 -6.19 10.35
CA ASP A 83 0.00 -4.89 9.69
C ASP A 83 -1.27 -4.46 8.94
N CYS A 84 -2.13 -5.40 8.55
CA CYS A 84 -3.29 -5.16 7.69
C CYS A 84 -4.58 -5.83 8.19
N ILE A 85 -4.76 -5.93 9.51
CA ILE A 85 -5.97 -6.50 10.13
C ILE A 85 -7.24 -5.83 9.57
N GLY A 86 -8.15 -6.65 9.04
CA GLY A 86 -9.41 -6.20 8.44
C GLY A 86 -9.30 -5.74 6.98
N GLY A 87 -8.11 -5.82 6.36
CA GLY A 87 -7.90 -5.54 4.94
C GLY A 87 -8.32 -6.71 4.05
N TYR A 88 -8.93 -6.40 2.91
CA TYR A 88 -9.37 -7.36 1.89
C TYR A 88 -9.09 -6.81 0.49
N ASN A 89 -8.85 -7.70 -0.47
CA ASN A 89 -8.52 -7.35 -1.84
C ASN A 89 -9.72 -6.75 -2.56
N ASP A 90 -9.58 -5.52 -3.05
CA ASP A 90 -10.65 -4.84 -3.78
C ASP A 90 -10.88 -5.44 -5.18
N THR A 91 -9.86 -6.08 -5.77
CA THR A 91 -9.95 -6.57 -7.17
C THR A 91 -10.22 -8.06 -7.30
N LYS A 92 -10.17 -8.83 -6.22
CA LYS A 92 -10.55 -10.25 -6.23
C LYS A 92 -12.04 -10.38 -5.86
N PRO A 93 -12.82 -11.22 -6.57
CA PRO A 93 -14.20 -11.48 -6.17
C PRO A 93 -14.22 -12.01 -4.73
N ALA A 94 -15.27 -11.67 -3.98
CA ALA A 94 -15.46 -12.01 -2.57
C ALA A 94 -15.66 -13.52 -2.29
N SER A 95 -15.05 -14.40 -3.08
CA SER A 95 -14.91 -15.81 -2.76
C SER A 95 -13.73 -16.00 -1.81
N GLN A 96 -14.03 -16.52 -0.61
CA GLN A 96 -13.15 -16.71 0.55
C GLN A 96 -13.00 -15.48 1.46
N ARG A 97 -14.15 -15.04 2.00
CA ARG A 97 -14.20 -14.55 3.40
C ARG A 97 -13.69 -15.69 4.29
N TRP A 98 -12.41 -15.66 4.68
CA TRP A 98 -11.86 -16.66 5.60
C TRP A 98 -12.48 -16.50 6.99
N SER A 99 -13.31 -17.47 7.35
CA SER A 99 -13.89 -17.63 8.68
C SER A 99 -12.89 -18.31 9.60
N PHE A 100 -12.04 -17.55 10.29
CA PHE A 100 -11.21 -18.08 11.37
C PHE A 100 -12.05 -18.16 12.65
N TRP A 101 -12.69 -19.30 12.91
CA TRP A 101 -13.30 -19.59 14.20
C TRP A 101 -12.44 -20.64 14.90
N PRO A 102 -12.05 -20.45 16.18
CA PRO A 102 -11.44 -21.53 16.94
C PRO A 102 -12.50 -22.59 17.24
N ARG A 103 -12.15 -23.83 16.94
CA ARG A 103 -12.98 -25.01 17.14
C ARG A 103 -13.40 -25.15 18.60
N SER A 104 -14.68 -24.92 18.89
CA SER A 104 -15.34 -25.41 20.10
C SER A 104 -16.67 -26.06 19.71
N THR A 105 -16.99 -27.13 20.42
CA THR A 105 -18.00 -28.18 20.14
C THR A 105 -19.45 -27.68 20.09
N PRO A 106 -20.38 -28.44 19.46
CA PRO A 106 -21.65 -27.91 18.97
C PRO A 106 -22.75 -27.92 20.03
N VAL A 107 -23.55 -26.84 20.08
CA VAL A 107 -24.91 -26.85 20.63
C VAL A 107 -25.82 -26.13 19.63
N GLN A 108 -26.95 -26.78 19.35
CA GLN A 108 -27.92 -26.47 18.30
C GLN A 108 -28.85 -25.28 18.65
N ASN A 109 -29.36 -24.65 17.57
CA ASN A 109 -30.49 -23.72 17.47
C ASN A 109 -30.19 -22.32 18.02
N SER A 110 -30.52 -21.20 17.37
CA SER A 110 -31.52 -20.91 16.34
C SER A 110 -31.19 -19.51 15.78
N SER A 111 -31.56 -19.25 14.52
CA SER A 111 -31.83 -17.93 13.92
C SER A 111 -31.23 -16.70 14.61
N ASP A 112 -30.07 -16.21 14.15
CA ASP A 112 -29.76 -14.79 14.21
C ASP A 112 -28.78 -14.41 13.10
N ALA A 113 -29.29 -13.68 12.12
CA ALA A 113 -28.51 -12.88 11.21
C ALA A 113 -28.03 -11.65 11.99
N ALA A 114 -27.03 -11.83 12.84
CA ALA A 114 -26.41 -10.75 13.57
C ALA A 114 -24.92 -11.04 13.76
N ASP A 115 -24.13 -10.01 13.46
CA ASP A 115 -22.82 -9.75 14.01
C ASP A 115 -21.59 -10.38 13.31
N LEU A 116 -21.19 -9.75 12.21
CA LEU A 116 -19.81 -9.77 11.69
C LEU A 116 -19.13 -8.39 11.89
N GLN A 117 -19.52 -7.62 12.92
CA GLN A 117 -18.98 -6.28 13.18
C GLN A 117 -17.85 -6.25 14.23
N GLY A 118 -17.24 -7.40 14.55
CA GLY A 118 -16.40 -7.54 15.75
C GLY A 118 -14.88 -7.58 15.58
N VAL A 119 -14.31 -7.50 14.37
CA VAL A 119 -12.84 -7.40 14.24
C VAL A 119 -12.47 -5.92 14.12
N GLU A 120 -11.89 -5.36 15.19
CA GLU A 120 -11.37 -3.99 15.17
C GLU A 120 -10.33 -3.87 14.03
N LYS A 121 -10.68 -3.11 12.99
CA LYS A 121 -9.79 -2.91 11.84
C LYS A 121 -8.51 -2.22 12.31
N GLY A 122 -7.37 -2.67 11.78
CA GLY A 122 -6.09 -2.01 12.05
C GLY A 122 -6.13 -0.53 11.64
N ALA A 123 -5.33 0.31 12.32
CA ALA A 123 -5.31 1.75 12.08
C ALA A 123 -4.98 2.11 10.62
N LEU A 124 -4.04 1.40 9.99
CA LEU A 124 -3.67 1.60 8.58
C LEU A 124 -4.81 1.25 7.64
N VAL A 125 -5.46 0.10 7.83
CA VAL A 125 -6.61 -0.31 7.02
C VAL A 125 -7.75 0.70 7.19
N SER A 126 -8.04 1.13 8.41
CA SER A 126 -9.06 2.15 8.67
C SER A 126 -8.77 3.47 7.95
N MET A 127 -7.49 3.86 7.84
CA MET A 127 -7.08 5.05 7.10
C MET A 127 -7.20 4.84 5.58
N LEU A 128 -6.82 3.68 5.05
CA LEU A 128 -7.02 3.33 3.64
C LEU A 128 -8.50 3.37 3.25
N GLU A 129 -9.40 2.87 4.11
CA GLU A 129 -10.85 2.90 3.85
C GLU A 129 -11.40 4.34 3.83
N ARG A 130 -10.85 5.24 4.65
CA ARG A 130 -11.18 6.68 4.57
C ARG A 130 -10.69 7.29 3.26
N LEU A 131 -9.47 6.98 2.84
CA LEU A 131 -8.92 7.43 1.56
C LEU A 131 -9.77 6.93 0.39
N LYS A 132 -10.22 5.67 0.40
CA LYS A 132 -11.15 5.15 -0.62
C LYS A 132 -12.45 5.94 -0.67
N THR A 133 -13.01 6.31 0.48
CA THR A 133 -14.23 7.11 0.58
C THR A 133 -14.04 8.52 0.02
N ASN A 134 -12.85 9.10 0.18
CA ASN A 134 -12.52 10.43 -0.35
C ASN A 134 -12.18 10.41 -1.85
N SER A 135 -11.87 9.24 -2.41
CA SER A 135 -11.47 9.06 -3.80
C SER A 135 -12.60 8.52 -4.70
N VAL A 136 -13.87 8.71 -4.31
CA VAL A 136 -15.02 8.26 -5.11
C VAL A 136 -15.11 9.05 -6.42
N SER A 137 -15.29 8.35 -7.53
CA SER A 137 -15.47 8.97 -8.86
C SER A 137 -16.81 9.71 -8.94
N GLU A 138 -16.91 10.73 -9.81
CA GLU A 138 -18.14 11.51 -10.05
C GLU A 138 -19.35 10.64 -10.44
N ASP A 139 -19.11 9.48 -11.05
CA ASP A 139 -20.14 8.48 -11.40
C ASP A 139 -20.58 7.58 -10.20
N GLU A 140 -20.21 7.93 -8.96
CA GLU A 140 -20.63 7.36 -7.67
C GLU A 140 -20.52 5.83 -7.46
N GLN A 141 -20.08 5.04 -8.45
CA GLN A 141 -20.12 3.58 -8.35
C GLN A 141 -18.83 2.93 -7.81
N ARG A 142 -17.66 3.58 -7.91
CA ARG A 142 -16.37 3.01 -7.48
C ARG A 142 -15.37 4.06 -6.99
N SER A 143 -14.60 3.67 -5.97
CA SER A 143 -13.41 4.40 -5.53
C SER A 143 -12.33 4.33 -6.61
N ARG A 144 -11.71 5.47 -6.91
CA ARG A 144 -10.51 5.60 -7.76
C ARG A 144 -9.26 5.04 -7.07
N LEU A 145 -9.33 4.73 -5.77
CA LEU A 145 -8.30 4.01 -5.00
C LEU A 145 -8.70 2.54 -4.82
N SER A 146 -7.83 1.62 -5.24
CA SER A 146 -7.93 0.18 -4.98
C SER A 146 -6.70 -0.33 -4.22
N VAL A 147 -6.88 -1.30 -3.33
CA VAL A 147 -5.83 -1.93 -2.52
C VAL A 147 -6.01 -3.44 -2.53
N ASP A 148 -4.95 -4.16 -2.89
CA ASP A 148 -4.85 -5.61 -2.72
C ASP A 148 -3.71 -5.96 -1.77
N TYR A 149 -3.97 -6.91 -0.87
CA TYR A 149 -3.12 -7.34 0.21
C TYR A 149 -2.53 -8.73 -0.10
N PHE A 150 -1.22 -8.86 0.15
CA PHE A 150 -0.46 -10.09 0.04
C PHE A 150 0.29 -10.32 1.35
N ILE A 151 0.07 -11.46 2.00
CA ILE A 151 0.61 -11.79 3.32
C ILE A 151 1.52 -13.01 3.20
N ASP A 152 2.82 -12.80 3.42
CA ASP A 152 3.85 -13.85 3.25
C ASP A 152 3.59 -15.06 4.17
N ASP A 153 3.29 -14.82 5.46
CA ASP A 153 3.04 -15.89 6.45
C ASP A 153 1.74 -16.69 6.13
N GLU A 154 0.86 -16.15 5.27
CA GLU A 154 -0.34 -16.82 4.76
C GLU A 154 -0.13 -17.48 3.39
N GLY A 155 1.11 -17.43 2.85
CA GLY A 155 1.45 -17.99 1.55
C GLY A 155 0.90 -17.19 0.35
N SER A 156 0.56 -15.92 0.55
CA SER A 156 0.01 -15.05 -0.48
C SER A 156 1.05 -14.03 -0.95
N PHE A 157 1.44 -14.10 -2.23
CA PHE A 157 2.53 -13.30 -2.80
C PHE A 157 2.06 -12.56 -4.06
N ALA A 158 2.44 -11.29 -4.17
CA ALA A 158 2.27 -10.55 -5.41
C ALA A 158 3.18 -11.14 -6.47
N ASN A 159 2.63 -11.40 -7.66
CA ASN A 159 3.35 -12.03 -8.77
C ASN A 159 3.23 -11.18 -10.05
N PRO A 160 3.99 -11.49 -11.11
CA PRO A 160 4.00 -10.68 -12.34
C PRO A 160 2.61 -10.53 -12.99
N GLU A 161 1.72 -11.52 -12.86
CA GLU A 161 0.38 -11.47 -13.44
C GLU A 161 -0.54 -10.52 -12.69
N ASP A 162 -0.40 -10.39 -11.37
CA ASP A 162 -1.12 -9.38 -10.59
C ASP A 162 -0.71 -7.96 -11.01
N VAL A 163 0.59 -7.74 -11.28
CA VAL A 163 1.09 -6.45 -11.78
C VAL A 163 0.55 -6.16 -13.18
N LYS A 164 0.62 -7.11 -14.11
CA LYS A 164 0.04 -6.95 -15.46
C LYS A 164 -1.44 -6.60 -15.40
N ARG A 165 -2.20 -7.27 -14.53
CA ARG A 165 -3.64 -7.00 -14.33
C ARG A 165 -3.87 -5.57 -13.82
N MET A 166 -3.10 -5.14 -12.83
CA MET A 166 -3.13 -3.77 -12.29
C MET A 166 -2.86 -2.73 -13.39
N LEU A 167 -1.74 -2.86 -14.11
CA LEU A 167 -1.35 -1.91 -15.16
C LEU A 167 -2.38 -1.84 -16.30
N SER A 168 -2.92 -3.00 -16.68
CA SER A 168 -3.98 -3.10 -17.69
C SER A 168 -5.26 -2.42 -17.21
N SER A 169 -5.63 -2.59 -15.94
CA SER A 169 -6.83 -1.95 -15.37
C SER A 169 -6.68 -0.43 -15.33
N LEU A 170 -5.54 0.07 -14.88
CA LEU A 170 -5.23 1.49 -14.78
C LEU A 170 -5.04 2.18 -16.15
N SER A 171 -4.89 1.40 -17.22
CA SER A 171 -4.74 1.92 -18.59
C SER A 171 -6.06 1.99 -19.37
N LYS A 172 -7.19 1.53 -18.82
CA LYS A 172 -8.49 1.46 -19.52
C LYS A 172 -9.25 2.80 -19.63
N GLY A 173 -8.71 3.90 -19.10
CA GLY A 173 -9.33 5.22 -19.18
C GLY A 173 -8.86 6.02 -20.40
N ASP A 174 -9.76 6.79 -21.00
CA ASP A 174 -9.53 7.71 -22.13
C ASP A 174 -8.84 9.03 -21.71
N GLN A 175 -8.22 9.03 -20.53
CA GLN A 175 -7.62 10.21 -19.92
C GLN A 175 -6.20 10.39 -20.46
N SER A 176 -5.88 11.61 -20.91
CA SER A 176 -4.51 12.01 -21.22
C SER A 176 -3.79 12.35 -19.93
N GLY A 177 -2.63 11.74 -19.67
CA GLY A 177 -1.81 12.06 -18.51
C GLY A 177 -0.69 11.05 -18.26
N ARG A 178 0.11 11.32 -17.23
CA ARG A 178 1.25 10.48 -16.84
C ARG A 178 0.79 9.25 -16.09
N LYS A 179 1.42 8.11 -16.38
CA LYS A 179 1.25 6.86 -15.64
C LYS A 179 2.54 6.53 -14.92
N ILE A 180 2.45 6.35 -13.60
CA ILE A 180 3.63 6.15 -12.75
C ILE A 180 3.51 4.82 -12.01
N LEU A 181 4.54 3.99 -12.10
CA LEU A 181 4.68 2.75 -11.34
C LEU A 181 5.73 2.95 -10.25
N ILE A 182 5.28 3.03 -9.01
CA ILE A 182 6.13 3.29 -7.84
C ILE A 182 6.37 1.97 -7.08
N VAL A 183 7.63 1.66 -6.82
CA VAL A 183 8.02 0.53 -5.97
C VAL A 183 8.57 1.08 -4.67
N SER A 184 7.86 0.85 -3.56
CA SER A 184 8.25 1.36 -2.24
C SER A 184 8.40 0.24 -1.21
N GLY A 185 9.55 0.15 -0.56
CA GLY A 185 9.76 -0.84 0.51
C GLY A 185 11.23 -1.08 0.87
N PRO A 186 11.51 -2.13 1.66
CA PRO A 186 12.89 -2.50 1.98
C PRO A 186 13.74 -2.73 0.73
N GLU A 187 15.06 -2.51 0.83
CA GLU A 187 16.00 -2.64 -0.31
C GLU A 187 15.83 -3.96 -1.07
N GLY A 188 15.67 -5.08 -0.37
CA GLY A 188 15.45 -6.39 -0.99
C GLY A 188 14.13 -6.49 -1.78
N PHE A 189 13.07 -5.79 -1.33
CA PHE A 189 11.79 -5.72 -2.05
C PHE A 189 11.92 -4.88 -3.32
N VAL A 190 12.54 -3.69 -3.21
CA VAL A 190 12.82 -2.81 -4.36
C VAL A 190 13.73 -3.52 -5.38
N GLY A 191 14.79 -4.15 -4.90
CA GLY A 191 15.73 -4.91 -5.72
C GLY A 191 15.06 -6.07 -6.49
N HIS A 192 14.14 -6.79 -5.83
CA HIS A 192 13.39 -7.88 -6.45
C HIS A 192 12.46 -7.40 -7.58
N TRP A 193 11.74 -6.30 -7.36
CA TRP A 193 10.78 -5.79 -8.33
C TRP A 193 11.41 -4.94 -9.43
N ALA A 194 12.20 -3.93 -9.08
CA ALA A 194 12.67 -2.89 -10.00
C ALA A 194 14.20 -2.82 -10.13
N GLY A 195 14.94 -3.59 -9.33
CA GLY A 195 16.39 -3.45 -9.17
C GLY A 195 16.78 -2.33 -8.22
N SER A 196 17.97 -2.45 -7.63
CA SER A 196 18.48 -1.48 -6.65
C SER A 196 18.62 -0.07 -7.22
N LYS A 197 18.52 0.93 -6.35
CA LYS A 197 19.01 2.28 -6.59
C LYS A 197 20.55 2.28 -6.68
N GLN A 198 21.12 3.39 -7.12
CA GLN A 198 22.57 3.54 -7.27
C GLN A 198 23.10 4.72 -6.49
N TRP A 199 24.34 4.63 -6.03
CA TRP A 199 25.04 5.77 -5.45
C TRP A 199 25.84 6.49 -6.54
N SER A 200 25.63 7.80 -6.65
CA SER A 200 26.35 8.67 -7.59
C SER A 200 26.56 10.03 -6.94
N ASP A 201 27.79 10.57 -7.01
CA ASP A 201 28.15 11.88 -6.44
C ASP A 201 27.72 12.08 -4.98
N GLY A 202 27.85 11.03 -4.16
CA GLY A 202 27.50 11.07 -2.74
C GLY A 202 26.01 11.12 -2.44
N ARG A 203 25.16 10.85 -3.45
CA ARG A 203 23.70 10.77 -3.31
C ARG A 203 23.18 9.46 -3.88
N GLU A 204 22.07 9.00 -3.33
CA GLU A 204 21.33 7.89 -3.91
C GLU A 204 20.46 8.42 -5.07
N VAL A 205 20.54 7.77 -6.22
CA VAL A 205 19.84 8.11 -7.45
C VAL A 205 19.09 6.89 -7.99
N GLN A 206 18.11 7.13 -8.86
CA GLN A 206 17.43 6.04 -9.58
C GLN A 206 18.45 5.23 -10.39
N GLY A 207 18.55 3.93 -10.11
CA GLY A 207 19.34 2.99 -10.90
C GLY A 207 18.56 2.45 -12.10
N PRO A 208 19.21 1.70 -13.03
CA PRO A 208 18.52 1.11 -14.17
C PRO A 208 17.39 0.18 -13.73
N LEU A 209 16.34 0.08 -14.54
CA LEU A 209 15.27 -0.88 -14.32
C LEU A 209 15.81 -2.31 -14.46
N ARG A 210 15.61 -3.12 -13.42
CA ARG A 210 15.93 -4.57 -13.37
C ARG A 210 14.80 -5.29 -12.62
N GLY A 211 15.06 -6.51 -12.14
CA GLY A 211 14.09 -7.30 -11.39
C GLY A 211 12.93 -7.77 -12.27
N ILE A 212 11.83 -8.15 -11.64
CA ILE A 212 10.63 -8.64 -12.34
C ILE A 212 10.10 -7.61 -13.34
N LEU A 213 10.08 -6.34 -12.98
CA LEU A 213 9.53 -5.28 -13.83
C LEU A 213 10.27 -5.14 -15.16
N SER A 214 11.57 -5.42 -15.21
CA SER A 214 12.34 -5.41 -16.47
C SER A 214 11.92 -6.50 -17.48
N THR A 215 11.12 -7.47 -17.04
CA THR A 215 10.58 -8.56 -17.88
C THR A 215 9.15 -8.29 -18.36
N LEU A 216 8.54 -7.19 -17.91
CA LEU A 216 7.18 -6.80 -18.25
C LEU A 216 7.17 -5.75 -19.36
N ASP A 217 6.07 -5.70 -20.10
CA ASP A 217 5.77 -4.56 -20.95
C ASP A 217 5.25 -3.41 -20.09
N LEU A 218 6.00 -2.32 -20.06
CA LEU A 218 5.75 -1.11 -19.27
C LEU A 218 5.59 0.12 -20.19
N GLU A 219 5.19 -0.09 -21.45
CA GLU A 219 4.99 1.03 -22.38
C GLU A 219 4.08 2.10 -21.77
N GLY A 220 4.57 3.35 -21.78
CA GLY A 220 3.87 4.51 -21.21
C GLY A 220 3.93 4.64 -19.68
N TRP A 221 4.62 3.75 -18.95
CA TRP A 221 4.80 3.84 -17.50
C TRP A 221 6.18 4.35 -17.11
N GLU A 222 6.22 5.39 -16.29
CA GLU A 222 7.43 5.84 -15.59
C GLU A 222 7.63 4.99 -14.34
N VAL A 223 8.79 4.33 -14.19
CA VAL A 223 9.09 3.52 -13.00
C VAL A 223 9.93 4.29 -12.00
N VAL A 224 9.45 4.40 -10.76
CA VAL A 224 10.11 5.12 -9.67
C VAL A 224 10.33 4.19 -8.48
N LYS A 225 11.53 4.23 -7.89
CA LYS A 225 11.90 3.45 -6.70
C LYS A 225 11.93 4.35 -5.48
N LEU A 226 11.29 3.95 -4.38
CA LEU A 226 11.27 4.63 -3.07
C LEU A 226 11.83 3.70 -1.98
#